data_AF-A0A7S3ND36-F1
#
_entry.id   AF-A0A7S3ND36-F1
#
_cell.length_a   1.000
_cell.length_b   1.000
_cell.length_c   1.000
_cell.angle_alpha   90.00
_cell.angle_beta   90.00
_cell.angle_gamma   90.00
#
_symmetry.space_group_name_H-M   'P 1'
#
loop_
_entity.id
_entity.type
_entity.pdbx_description
1 polymer ?
#
loop_
_entity_poly.entity_id
_entity_poly.type
_entity_poly.pdbx_seq_one_letter_code
_entity_poly.pdbx_strand_id
1 'polypeptide(L)'
;EKMKSYTHVGPKDKEFKRYQLINFIEKNMKDVSVEDIEQYSFVQAKLYKWMTTLIEMRKDDINKRREIKEKEREEREQALEDHKEWKAKRDAAMQEAKTEFETKQAEEEANKDSARHESKAEGEGEAEHKEPEEKPVFDAEEFFRNYDQENPEVVIPPEVVDDIDNDYEIGKADEE
;
A
#
# COMPACT_ATOMS: atom_id res chain seq x y z
N GLU A 1 13.84 39.90 -11.14
CA GLU A 1 13.50 38.55 -11.64
C GLU A 1 13.34 37.52 -10.53
N LYS A 2 14.30 37.36 -9.60
CA LYS A 2 14.26 36.35 -8.52
C LYS A 2 12.98 36.31 -7.67
N MET A 3 12.38 37.47 -7.36
CA MET A 3 11.10 37.55 -6.63
C MET A 3 9.89 37.09 -7.47
N LYS A 4 9.93 37.26 -8.80
CA LYS A 4 8.86 36.83 -9.70
C LYS A 4 8.87 35.32 -9.95
N SER A 5 10.03 34.68 -9.80
CA SER A 5 10.22 33.24 -9.99
C SER A 5 10.14 32.44 -8.68
N TYR A 6 9.92 33.11 -7.54
CA TYR A 6 9.83 32.41 -6.26
C TYR A 6 8.48 31.68 -6.15
N THR A 7 8.55 30.41 -5.75
CA THR A 7 7.37 29.60 -5.43
C THR A 7 7.55 28.95 -4.06
N HIS A 8 6.54 29.11 -3.20
CA HIS A 8 6.47 28.46 -1.89
C HIS A 8 6.06 26.97 -2.02
N VAL A 9 5.58 26.56 -3.20
CA VAL A 9 5.09 25.21 -3.45
C VAL A 9 6.23 24.27 -3.86
N GLY A 10 6.14 23.03 -3.39
CA GLY A 10 6.96 21.91 -3.84
C GLY A 10 8.35 21.83 -3.17
N PRO A 11 9.07 20.72 -3.38
CA PRO A 11 10.28 20.39 -2.63
C PRO A 11 11.37 21.45 -2.81
N LYS A 12 12.12 21.66 -1.73
CA LYS A 12 13.34 22.49 -1.72
C LYS A 12 14.51 21.63 -1.28
N ASP A 13 15.10 20.98 -2.28
CA ASP A 13 16.22 20.05 -2.18
C ASP A 13 17.60 20.72 -2.09
N LYS A 14 17.67 22.03 -2.34
CA LYS A 14 18.91 22.81 -2.28
C LYS A 14 19.49 22.85 -0.87
N GLU A 15 20.79 23.07 -0.78
CA GLU A 15 21.44 23.36 0.50
C GLU A 15 21.10 24.79 0.96
N PHE A 16 20.54 24.90 2.16
CA PHE A 16 20.22 26.18 2.79
C PHE A 16 21.17 26.42 3.97
N LYS A 17 21.71 27.63 4.05
CA LYS A 17 22.44 28.06 5.25
C LYS A 17 21.45 28.25 6.39
N ARG A 18 21.91 28.12 7.65
CA ARG A 18 21.07 28.24 8.85
C ARG A 18 20.16 29.48 8.86
N TYR A 19 20.67 30.64 8.43
CA TYR A 19 19.88 31.88 8.41
C TYR A 19 18.79 31.94 7.32
N GLN A 20 18.82 31.01 6.38
CA GLN A 20 17.85 30.89 5.28
C GLN A 20 16.73 29.90 5.62
N LEU A 21 16.87 29.16 6.72
CA LEU A 21 15.86 28.21 7.19
C LEU A 21 14.66 28.96 7.72
N ILE A 22 13.47 28.40 7.46
CA ILE A 22 12.20 28.95 7.93
C ILE A 22 12.20 29.07 9.45
N ASN A 23 12.71 28.05 10.17
CA ASN A 23 12.78 28.05 11.62
C ASN A 23 13.60 29.22 12.17
N PHE A 24 14.72 29.56 11.51
CA PHE A 24 15.56 30.68 11.94
C PHE A 24 14.85 32.02 11.72
N ILE A 25 14.19 32.18 10.58
CA ILE A 25 13.46 33.40 10.25
C ILE A 25 12.27 33.57 11.20
N GLU A 26 11.50 32.50 11.43
CA GLU A 26 10.36 32.46 12.35
C GLU A 26 10.78 32.79 13.79
N LYS A 27 11.87 32.20 14.29
CA LYS A 27 12.40 32.49 15.64
C LYS A 27 12.75 33.97 15.82
N ASN A 28 13.33 34.62 14.81
CA ASN A 28 13.67 36.04 14.89
C ASN A 28 12.48 36.98 14.75
N MET A 29 11.35 36.52 14.21
CA MET A 29 10.14 37.31 14.04
C MET A 29 9.15 37.16 15.20
N LYS A 30 9.28 36.09 16.02
CA LYS A 30 8.30 35.68 17.04
C LYS A 30 7.84 36.79 17.99
N ASP A 31 8.76 37.64 18.44
CA ASP A 31 8.48 38.65 19.47
C ASP A 31 8.13 40.03 18.89
N VAL A 32 7.99 40.14 17.56
CA VAL A 32 7.70 41.41 16.90
C VAL A 32 6.20 41.55 16.64
N SER A 33 5.57 42.50 17.34
CA SER A 33 4.17 42.87 17.08
C SER A 33 4.05 43.63 15.76
N VAL A 34 3.03 43.25 15.00
CA VAL A 34 2.67 43.92 13.74
C VAL A 34 2.25 45.36 13.99
N GLU A 35 1.52 45.60 15.08
CA GLU A 35 1.03 46.92 15.49
C GLU A 35 2.20 47.87 15.77
N ASP A 36 3.24 47.37 16.44
CA ASP A 36 4.45 48.15 16.73
C ASP A 36 5.21 48.54 15.44
N ILE A 37 5.31 47.62 14.48
CA ILE A 37 5.89 47.93 13.16
C ILE A 37 5.02 48.95 12.43
N GLU A 38 3.70 48.80 12.47
CA GLU A 38 2.76 49.65 11.74
C GLU A 38 2.77 51.09 12.26
N GLN A 39 2.97 51.28 13.56
CA GLN A 39 3.18 52.59 14.18
C GLN A 39 4.45 53.29 13.68
N TYR A 40 5.51 52.53 13.39
CA TYR A 40 6.78 53.09 12.87
C TYR A 40 6.76 53.26 11.35
N SER A 41 6.26 52.27 10.62
CA SER A 41 6.21 52.25 9.16
C SER A 41 5.17 51.26 8.63
N PHE A 42 4.13 51.81 8.01
CA PHE A 42 3.10 51.05 7.30
C PHE A 42 3.67 50.10 6.23
N VAL A 43 4.68 50.55 5.48
CA VAL A 43 5.30 49.73 4.42
C VAL A 43 6.03 48.54 5.02
N GLN A 44 6.75 48.72 6.12
CA GLN A 44 7.40 47.61 6.83
C GLN A 44 6.38 46.64 7.40
N ALA A 45 5.25 47.13 7.94
CA ALA A 45 4.18 46.26 8.43
C ALA A 45 3.58 45.40 7.31
N LYS A 46 3.43 45.95 6.09
CA LYS A 46 3.00 45.17 4.92
C LYS A 46 4.01 44.10 4.51
N LEU A 47 5.31 44.43 4.52
CA LEU A 47 6.37 43.45 4.24
C LEU A 47 6.42 42.35 5.30
N TYR A 48 6.29 42.71 6.58
CA TYR A 48 6.25 41.76 7.68
C TYR A 48 5.07 40.79 7.55
N LYS A 49 3.84 41.33 7.37
CA LYS A 49 2.63 40.52 7.11
C LYS A 49 2.85 39.56 5.94
N TRP A 50 3.42 40.05 4.83
CA TRP A 50 3.71 39.22 3.66
C TRP A 50 4.73 38.10 3.95
N MET A 51 5.81 38.38 4.69
CA MET A 51 6.78 37.36 5.08
C MET A 51 6.17 36.29 5.98
N THR A 52 5.37 36.69 6.99
CA THR A 52 4.68 35.75 7.87
C THR A 52 3.72 34.85 7.08
N THR A 53 2.91 35.43 6.20
CA THR A 53 2.01 34.65 5.33
C THR A 53 2.80 33.70 4.42
N LEU A 54 3.95 34.11 3.88
CA LEU A 54 4.78 33.21 3.07
C LEU A 54 5.35 32.03 3.87
N ILE A 55 5.76 32.27 5.12
CA ILE A 55 6.24 31.22 6.02
C ILE A 55 5.11 30.22 6.32
N GLU A 56 3.92 30.70 6.64
CA GLU A 56 2.74 29.87 6.89
C GLU A 56 2.38 29.03 5.66
N MET A 57 2.24 29.66 4.49
CA MET A 57 1.93 28.95 3.24
C MET A 57 2.98 27.88 2.91
N ARG A 58 4.24 28.13 3.24
CA ARG A 58 5.33 27.18 3.01
C ARG A 58 5.27 26.00 4.00
N LYS A 59 4.98 26.25 5.28
CA LYS A 59 4.77 25.19 6.29
C LYS A 59 3.57 24.32 5.91
N ASP A 60 2.47 24.94 5.47
CA ASP A 60 1.27 24.24 5.01
C ASP A 60 1.55 23.35 3.80
N ASP A 61 2.32 23.83 2.82
CA ASP A 61 2.73 23.03 1.65
C ASP A 61 3.53 21.79 2.07
N ILE A 62 4.52 21.97 2.96
CA ILE A 62 5.35 20.86 3.45
C ILE A 62 4.50 19.85 4.22
N ASN A 63 3.64 20.32 5.13
CA ASN A 63 2.76 19.44 5.92
C ASN A 63 1.81 18.65 5.02
N LYS A 64 1.13 19.31 4.06
CA LYS A 64 0.24 18.63 3.11
C LYS A 64 0.97 17.58 2.27
N ARG A 65 2.17 17.88 1.78
CA ARG A 65 2.95 16.90 1.01
C ARG A 65 3.35 15.70 1.87
N ARG A 66 3.67 15.92 3.15
CA ARG A 66 3.93 14.82 4.09
C ARG A 66 2.70 13.98 4.38
N GLU A 67 1.56 14.61 4.67
CA GLU A 67 0.28 13.92 4.89
C GLU A 67 -0.13 13.07 3.68
N ILE A 68 0.03 13.60 2.47
CA ILE A 68 -0.25 12.83 1.24
C ILE A 68 0.67 11.60 1.15
N LYS A 69 1.97 11.76 1.39
CA LYS A 69 2.91 10.63 1.33
C LYS A 69 2.72 9.61 2.44
N GLU A 70 2.31 10.06 3.63
CA GLU A 70 1.94 9.17 4.72
C GLU A 70 0.72 8.32 4.33
N LYS A 71 -0.32 8.97 3.78
CA LYS A 71 -1.50 8.28 3.26
C LYS A 71 -1.17 7.31 2.13
N GLU A 72 -0.30 7.67 1.20
CA GLU A 72 0.17 6.76 0.14
C GLU A 72 0.94 5.56 0.70
N ARG A 73 1.69 5.75 1.80
CA ARG A 73 2.42 4.67 2.47
C ARG A 73 1.47 3.72 3.19
N GLU A 74 0.48 4.25 3.91
CA GLU A 74 -0.58 3.48 4.55
C GLU A 74 -1.39 2.68 3.50
N GLU A 75 -1.77 3.31 2.39
CA GLU A 75 -2.48 2.64 1.29
C GLU A 75 -1.65 1.49 0.69
N ARG A 76 -0.33 1.70 0.52
CA ARG A 76 0.57 0.64 0.05
C ARG A 76 0.74 -0.48 1.08
N GLU A 77 0.87 -0.16 2.36
CA GLU A 77 0.97 -1.16 3.43
C GLU A 77 -0.29 -2.01 3.52
N GLN A 78 -1.46 -1.39 3.48
CA GLN A 78 -2.74 -2.10 3.43
C GLN A 78 -2.82 -3.01 2.19
N ALA A 79 -2.43 -2.52 1.01
CA ALA A 79 -2.44 -3.33 -0.20
C ALA A 79 -1.47 -4.54 -0.13
N LEU A 80 -0.34 -4.41 0.59
CA LEU A 80 0.59 -5.51 0.83
C LEU A 80 -0.01 -6.55 1.79
N GLU A 81 -0.72 -6.11 2.83
CA GLU A 81 -1.44 -7.01 3.74
C GLU A 81 -2.58 -7.74 3.01
N ASP A 82 -3.39 -7.01 2.25
CA ASP A 82 -4.49 -7.56 1.45
C ASP A 82 -3.96 -8.57 0.41
N HIS A 83 -2.83 -8.27 -0.24
CA HIS A 83 -2.18 -9.20 -1.17
C HIS A 83 -1.71 -10.48 -0.48
N LYS A 84 -1.13 -10.36 0.71
CA LYS A 84 -0.70 -11.51 1.51
C LYS A 84 -1.90 -12.36 1.93
N GLU A 85 -3.00 -11.74 2.35
CA GLU A 85 -4.25 -12.45 2.65
C GLU A 85 -4.84 -13.13 1.42
N TRP A 86 -4.88 -12.43 0.29
CA TRP A 86 -5.36 -12.96 -0.97
C TRP A 86 -4.57 -14.22 -1.36
N LYS A 87 -3.24 -14.18 -1.26
CA LYS A 87 -2.39 -15.33 -1.53
C LYS A 87 -2.66 -16.49 -0.57
N ALA A 88 -2.84 -16.21 0.72
CA ALA A 88 -3.17 -17.23 1.70
C ALA A 88 -4.54 -17.89 1.43
N LYS A 89 -5.56 -17.09 1.05
CA LYS A 89 -6.89 -17.59 0.67
C LYS A 89 -6.83 -18.43 -0.60
N ARG A 90 -6.05 -18.00 -1.59
CA ARG A 90 -5.80 -18.73 -2.84
C ARG A 90 -5.15 -20.09 -2.58
N ASP A 91 -4.11 -20.12 -1.74
CA ASP A 91 -3.41 -21.35 -1.39
C ASP A 91 -4.31 -22.29 -0.57
N ALA A 92 -5.09 -21.76 0.38
CA ALA A 92 -6.05 -22.53 1.17
C ALA A 92 -7.16 -23.14 0.31
N ALA A 93 -7.76 -22.34 -0.60
CA ALA A 93 -8.79 -22.81 -1.51
C ALA A 93 -8.29 -23.92 -2.44
N MET A 94 -7.03 -23.85 -2.90
CA MET A 94 -6.42 -24.93 -3.67
C MET A 94 -6.26 -26.20 -2.84
N GLN A 95 -5.81 -26.10 -1.59
CA GLN A 95 -5.68 -27.25 -0.70
C GLN A 95 -7.04 -27.88 -0.42
N GLU A 96 -8.06 -27.07 -0.11
CA GLU A 96 -9.43 -27.54 0.11
C GLU A 96 -9.98 -28.25 -1.13
N ALA A 97 -9.89 -27.63 -2.32
CA ALA A 97 -10.35 -28.22 -3.57
C ALA A 97 -9.63 -29.55 -3.89
N LYS A 98 -8.32 -29.62 -3.62
CA LYS A 98 -7.55 -30.86 -3.78
C LYS A 98 -8.01 -31.94 -2.81
N THR A 99 -8.21 -31.61 -1.53
CA THR A 99 -8.70 -32.57 -0.53
C THR A 99 -10.11 -33.07 -0.83
N GLU A 100 -11.00 -32.21 -1.33
CA GLU A 100 -12.33 -32.61 -1.77
C GLU A 100 -12.27 -33.56 -2.96
N PHE A 101 -11.40 -33.27 -3.92
CA PHE A 101 -11.21 -34.12 -5.08
C PHE A 101 -10.68 -35.51 -4.68
N GLU A 102 -9.64 -35.56 -3.83
CA GLU A 102 -9.09 -36.82 -3.30
C GLU A 102 -10.14 -37.60 -2.49
N THR A 103 -10.97 -36.92 -1.69
CA THR A 103 -12.05 -37.56 -0.90
C THR A 103 -13.13 -38.15 -1.81
N LYS A 104 -13.61 -37.38 -2.80
CA LYS A 104 -14.60 -37.86 -3.79
C LYS A 104 -14.07 -39.06 -4.57
N GLN A 105 -12.79 -39.03 -4.92
CA GLN A 105 -12.16 -40.11 -5.65
C GLN A 105 -12.02 -41.38 -4.80
N ALA A 106 -11.67 -41.23 -3.52
CA ALA A 106 -11.62 -42.34 -2.57
C ALA A 106 -13.02 -42.95 -2.29
N GLU A 107 -14.07 -42.12 -2.20
CA GLU A 107 -15.45 -42.57 -2.06
C GLU A 107 -15.94 -43.32 -3.31
N GLU A 108 -15.60 -42.83 -4.51
CA GLU A 108 -15.94 -43.50 -5.77
C GLU A 108 -15.25 -44.86 -5.89
N GLU A 109 -13.97 -44.95 -5.49
CA GLU A 109 -13.21 -46.20 -5.46
C GLU A 109 -13.80 -47.20 -4.44
N ALA A 110 -14.13 -46.74 -3.23
CA ALA A 110 -14.77 -47.58 -2.21
C ALA A 110 -16.16 -48.11 -2.63
N ASN A 111 -16.94 -47.29 -3.36
CA ASN A 111 -18.22 -47.70 -3.92
C ASN A 111 -18.04 -48.71 -5.06
N LYS A 112 -17.06 -48.50 -5.96
CA LYS A 112 -16.73 -49.46 -7.03
C LYS A 112 -16.27 -50.80 -6.46
N ASP A 113 -15.43 -50.79 -5.42
CA ASP A 113 -14.94 -52.01 -4.78
C ASP A 113 -16.05 -52.77 -4.04
N SER A 114 -16.96 -52.05 -3.37
CA SER A 114 -18.12 -52.66 -2.70
C SER A 114 -19.10 -53.28 -3.71
N ALA A 115 -19.39 -52.58 -4.82
CA ALA A 115 -20.20 -53.12 -5.93
C ALA A 115 -19.54 -54.35 -6.59
N ARG A 116 -18.21 -54.38 -6.68
CA ARG A 116 -17.45 -55.53 -7.18
C ARG A 116 -17.49 -56.72 -6.22
N HIS A 117 -17.57 -56.48 -4.91
CA HIS A 117 -17.68 -57.52 -3.90
C HIS A 117 -19.10 -58.11 -3.82
N GLU A 118 -20.14 -57.32 -4.04
CA GLU A 118 -21.54 -57.78 -4.14
C GLU A 118 -21.78 -58.58 -5.44
N SER A 119 -21.26 -58.11 -6.58
CA SER A 119 -21.39 -58.81 -7.87
C SER A 119 -20.61 -60.14 -7.94
N LYS A 120 -19.55 -60.31 -7.14
CA LYS A 120 -18.84 -61.60 -7.00
C LYS A 120 -19.58 -62.65 -6.17
N ALA A 121 -20.65 -62.29 -5.45
CA ALA A 121 -21.43 -63.24 -4.66
C ALA A 121 -22.49 -64.02 -5.47
N GLU A 122 -22.79 -63.63 -6.73
CA GLU A 122 -23.84 -64.26 -7.56
C GLU A 122 -23.40 -64.91 -8.89
N GLY A 123 -22.11 -65.01 -9.23
CA GLY A 123 -21.74 -65.77 -10.44
C GLY A 123 -20.27 -65.79 -10.82
N GLU A 124 -19.76 -66.99 -11.08
CA GLU A 124 -18.48 -67.27 -11.72
C GLU A 124 -18.43 -66.70 -13.15
N GLY A 125 -17.39 -65.94 -13.48
CA GLY A 125 -17.13 -65.46 -14.84
C GLY A 125 -15.74 -64.83 -14.96
N GLU A 126 -15.00 -65.25 -15.99
CA GLU A 126 -13.58 -64.99 -16.26
C GLU A 126 -13.12 -63.54 -16.11
N ALA A 127 -11.96 -63.38 -15.46
CA ALA A 127 -11.29 -62.10 -15.29
C ALA A 127 -10.56 -61.69 -16.58
N GLU A 128 -11.24 -60.93 -17.45
CA GLU A 128 -10.59 -60.11 -18.46
C GLU A 128 -9.73 -59.04 -17.78
N HIS A 129 -8.45 -58.99 -18.15
CA HIS A 129 -7.50 -58.00 -17.67
C HIS A 129 -7.82 -56.65 -18.31
N LYS A 130 -8.84 -55.94 -17.79
CA LYS A 130 -9.01 -54.51 -18.07
C LYS A 130 -7.79 -53.79 -17.51
N GLU A 131 -7.11 -53.04 -18.38
CA GLU A 131 -6.09 -52.07 -17.98
C GLU A 131 -6.67 -51.18 -16.86
N PRO A 132 -5.86 -50.83 -15.84
CA PRO A 132 -6.34 -49.98 -14.76
C PRO A 132 -6.78 -48.65 -15.37
N GLU A 133 -8.07 -48.32 -15.25
CA GLU A 133 -8.58 -46.99 -15.59
C GLU A 133 -7.73 -45.95 -14.83
N GLU A 134 -7.07 -45.07 -15.57
CA GLU A 134 -6.25 -44.02 -14.97
C GLU A 134 -7.15 -43.14 -14.10
N LYS A 135 -6.82 -43.05 -12.81
CA LYS A 135 -7.57 -42.22 -11.88
C LYS A 135 -7.52 -40.76 -12.35
N PRO A 136 -8.63 -40.03 -12.32
CA PRO A 136 -8.61 -38.63 -12.72
C PRO A 136 -7.62 -37.84 -11.85
N VAL A 137 -6.91 -36.89 -12.44
CA VAL A 137 -5.93 -36.05 -11.71
C VAL A 137 -6.54 -34.68 -11.47
N PHE A 138 -6.31 -34.09 -10.29
CA PHE A 138 -6.76 -32.73 -10.00
C PHE A 138 -6.03 -31.73 -10.91
N ASP A 139 -6.79 -31.00 -11.73
CA ASP A 139 -6.25 -29.95 -12.58
C ASP A 139 -6.09 -28.64 -11.80
N ALA A 140 -4.88 -28.43 -11.28
CA ALA A 140 -4.54 -27.22 -10.56
C ALA A 140 -4.52 -25.97 -11.45
N GLU A 141 -4.20 -26.10 -12.74
CA GLU A 141 -4.13 -24.97 -13.66
C GLU A 141 -5.52 -24.43 -14.01
N GLU A 142 -6.47 -25.33 -14.26
CA GLU A 142 -7.87 -24.95 -14.47
C GLU A 142 -8.49 -24.35 -13.19
N PHE A 143 -8.18 -24.91 -12.02
CA PHE A 143 -8.61 -24.34 -10.75
C PHE A 143 -8.11 -22.89 -10.58
N PHE A 144 -6.81 -22.65 -10.75
CA PHE A 144 -6.26 -21.30 -10.60
C PHE A 144 -6.81 -20.34 -11.66
N ARG A 145 -7.00 -20.80 -12.91
CA ARG A 145 -7.59 -19.96 -13.96
C ARG A 145 -8.99 -19.48 -13.57
N ASN A 146 -9.83 -20.38 -13.05
CA ASN A 146 -11.19 -20.03 -12.64
C ASN A 146 -11.18 -19.20 -11.34
N TYR A 147 -10.35 -19.58 -10.37
CA TYR A 147 -10.23 -18.88 -9.08
C TYR A 147 -9.72 -17.44 -9.26
N ASP A 148 -8.66 -17.25 -10.04
CA ASP A 148 -8.05 -15.94 -10.28
C ASP A 148 -8.96 -15.04 -11.15
N GLN A 149 -9.86 -15.63 -11.95
CA GLN A 149 -10.91 -14.89 -12.67
C GLN A 149 -12.01 -14.37 -11.72
N GLU A 150 -12.38 -15.15 -10.71
CA GLU A 150 -13.39 -14.78 -9.71
C GLU A 150 -12.81 -13.93 -8.56
N ASN A 151 -11.52 -14.10 -8.27
CA ASN A 151 -10.79 -13.46 -7.18
C ASN A 151 -9.51 -12.82 -7.74
N PRO A 152 -9.59 -11.69 -8.45
CA PRO A 152 -8.43 -11.05 -9.04
C PRO A 152 -7.41 -10.63 -7.97
N GLU A 153 -6.14 -10.65 -8.35
CA GLU A 153 -5.01 -10.26 -7.49
C GLU A 153 -5.10 -8.77 -7.07
N VAL A 154 -4.74 -8.51 -5.81
CA VAL A 154 -4.68 -7.15 -5.27
C VAL A 154 -3.52 -6.39 -5.93
N VAL A 155 -3.83 -5.22 -6.51
CA VAL A 155 -2.83 -4.35 -7.14
C VAL A 155 -2.12 -3.52 -6.06
N ILE A 156 -0.83 -3.75 -5.87
CA ILE A 156 -0.01 -2.99 -4.92
C ILE A 156 0.42 -1.65 -5.55
N PRO A 157 0.10 -0.49 -4.95
CA PRO A 157 0.59 0.82 -5.40
C PRO A 157 2.12 0.89 -5.44
N PRO A 158 2.75 1.74 -6.27
CA PRO A 158 4.21 1.87 -6.35
C PRO A 158 4.85 2.36 -5.05
N GLU A 159 6.17 2.21 -4.93
CA GLU A 159 6.91 2.64 -3.74
C GLU A 159 6.87 4.17 -3.58
N VAL A 160 6.57 4.62 -2.36
CA VAL A 160 6.47 6.05 -2.04
C VAL A 160 7.86 6.58 -1.71
N VAL A 161 8.36 7.49 -2.54
CA VAL A 161 9.66 8.16 -2.32
C VAL A 161 9.46 9.33 -1.36
N ASP A 162 10.29 9.44 -0.33
CA ASP A 162 10.23 10.53 0.66
C ASP A 162 10.40 11.91 0.01
N ASP A 163 9.66 12.90 0.51
CA ASP A 163 9.86 14.29 0.11
C ASP A 163 10.90 14.93 1.01
N ILE A 164 11.96 15.45 0.42
CA ILE A 164 13.03 16.10 1.17
C ILE A 164 12.85 17.61 1.04
N ASP A 165 12.65 18.24 2.20
CA ASP A 165 12.67 19.70 2.33
C ASP A 165 13.80 20.11 3.27
N ASN A 166 14.82 20.77 2.70
CA ASN A 166 16.01 21.19 3.43
C ASN A 166 15.89 22.62 4.00
N ASP A 167 14.80 23.33 3.71
CA ASP A 167 14.55 24.70 4.19
C ASP A 167 13.69 24.77 5.47
N TYR A 168 13.16 23.64 5.94
CA TYR A 168 12.32 23.55 7.14
C TYR A 168 12.68 22.33 7.99
N GLU A 169 13.15 22.57 9.22
CA GLU A 169 13.46 21.52 10.19
C GLU A 169 12.25 21.26 11.08
N ILE A 170 11.56 20.15 10.85
CA ILE A 170 10.42 19.74 11.67
C ILE A 170 10.94 19.05 12.95
N GLY A 171 10.54 19.55 14.12
CA GLY A 171 10.86 18.95 15.43
C GLY A 171 12.03 19.59 16.21
N LYS A 172 12.85 20.45 15.60
CA LYS A 172 13.93 21.18 16.31
C LYS A 172 13.56 22.61 16.74
N ALA A 173 12.45 23.14 16.22
CA ALA A 173 12.03 24.52 16.50
C ALA A 173 11.65 24.76 17.96
N ASP A 174 11.33 23.68 18.69
CA ASP A 174 10.79 23.74 20.05
C ASP A 174 11.82 23.41 21.15
N GLU A 175 13.07 23.08 20.80
CA GLU A 175 14.10 22.63 21.76
C GLU A 175 15.26 23.63 22.04
N GLU A 176 15.26 24.83 21.46
CA GLU A 176 16.24 25.91 21.76
C GLU A 176 15.61 27.30 21.87
#